data_AF-A0A0D0VSX7-F1
#
_entry.id   AF-A0A0D0VSX7-F1
#
_cell.length_a   1.000
_cell.length_b   1.000
_cell.length_c   1.000
_cell.angle_alpha   90.00
_cell.angle_beta   90.00
_cell.angle_gamma   90.00
#
_symmetry.space_group_name_H-M   'P 1'
#
loop_
_entity.id
_entity.type
_entity.pdbx_description
1 polymer ?
#
loop_
_entity_poly.entity_id
_entity_poly.type
_entity_poly.pdbx_seq_one_letter_code
_entity_poly.pdbx_strand_id
1 'polypeptide(L)'
;MAISPSINGQNNITNGLTNRHQVDGNNGTGGTHAKPRVFALDPLHSEALTFAEKHFDLVLPGDEGADQWREEAQGLLVRGSYVTAEDLERAASTKGGKLKYISKQGTGVDKIDTVNARKLGIPVMNTPGVNAQAVAELAFGMMLSLARQTPSIDRRIRKGVSVTKLDGWKGQMLYGKTLGVIGGGNIGLLVAKMFAGAFSGKIVLYDPYLKSLDTWHAAIPNTSIHKVLEIDELLTTSDIVTIHVPLTPSTENMISTSQFKIMKPTAILINTARGGIINEEDLAQALLNEEIFAAGLDAFTSEPPSLARYPDLCASRILVLHANLFSRLRVSRWFKISSMPLKARWRIRYVKSF
;
A
#
# COMPACT_ATOMS: atom_id res chain seq x y z
N MET A 1 34.22 -48.64 8.36
CA MET A 1 33.86 -49.43 7.16
C MET A 1 33.40 -48.42 6.11
N ALA A 2 34.25 -48.18 5.09
CA ALA A 2 33.93 -47.41 3.89
C ALA A 2 32.80 -48.14 3.10
N ILE A 3 32.07 -47.54 2.17
CA ILE A 3 32.50 -47.15 0.82
C ILE A 3 31.45 -46.18 0.21
N SER A 4 31.92 -45.12 -0.46
CA SER A 4 31.17 -44.23 -1.38
C SER A 4 30.75 -44.95 -2.68
N PRO A 5 29.92 -44.34 -3.55
CA PRO A 5 30.52 -43.51 -4.59
C PRO A 5 29.74 -42.23 -4.91
N SER A 6 30.54 -41.23 -5.32
CA SER A 6 30.20 -39.99 -6.02
C SER A 6 29.54 -40.23 -7.38
N ILE A 7 28.79 -39.24 -7.89
CA ILE A 7 29.05 -38.56 -9.19
C ILE A 7 28.24 -37.26 -9.28
N ASN A 8 28.90 -36.28 -9.90
CA ASN A 8 28.58 -34.86 -10.13
C ASN A 8 27.28 -34.55 -10.88
N GLY A 9 26.78 -33.32 -10.67
CA GLY A 9 25.76 -32.70 -11.52
C GLY A 9 25.49 -31.22 -11.21
N GLN A 10 26.52 -30.37 -11.17
CA GLN A 10 26.35 -28.93 -11.48
C GLN A 10 26.50 -28.77 -13.00
N ASN A 11 25.52 -28.14 -13.68
CA ASN A 11 25.76 -27.12 -14.72
C ASN A 11 24.46 -26.58 -15.36
N ASN A 12 24.41 -25.25 -15.44
CA ASN A 12 23.85 -24.40 -16.50
C ASN A 12 22.34 -24.41 -16.79
N ILE A 13 21.65 -23.39 -16.24
CA ILE A 13 20.56 -22.71 -16.95
C ILE A 13 21.03 -21.28 -17.27
N THR A 14 22.00 -21.20 -18.16
CA THR A 14 22.34 -20.02 -18.97
C THR A 14 22.31 -20.52 -20.39
N ASN A 15 21.29 -20.12 -21.16
CA ASN A 15 21.33 -19.95 -22.62
C ASN A 15 19.90 -19.72 -23.12
N GLY A 16 19.62 -18.47 -23.52
CA GLY A 16 18.36 -18.14 -24.16
C GLY A 16 18.22 -16.68 -24.60
N LEU A 17 19.32 -15.93 -24.78
CA LEU A 17 19.28 -14.56 -25.30
C LEU A 17 20.54 -14.24 -26.12
N THR A 18 20.69 -14.90 -27.27
CA THR A 18 21.59 -14.43 -28.33
C THR A 18 20.95 -14.71 -29.68
N ASN A 19 20.24 -13.71 -30.21
CA ASN A 19 20.24 -13.35 -31.63
C ASN A 19 19.23 -12.23 -31.87
N ARG A 20 19.72 -10.99 -31.87
CA ARG A 20 19.07 -9.89 -32.57
C ARG A 20 20.14 -9.26 -33.45
N HIS A 21 20.16 -9.64 -34.72
CA HIS A 21 20.51 -8.77 -35.85
C HIS A 21 20.14 -9.47 -37.17
N GLN A 22 19.79 -8.65 -38.15
CA GLN A 22 19.37 -8.93 -39.54
C GLN A 22 17.96 -9.49 -39.78
N VAL A 23 17.06 -8.60 -40.22
CA VAL A 23 16.50 -8.64 -41.59
C VAL A 23 16.21 -7.19 -42.03
N ASP A 24 16.89 -6.74 -43.09
CA ASP A 24 16.56 -5.52 -43.84
C ASP A 24 15.47 -5.80 -44.90
N GLY A 25 14.63 -4.80 -45.17
CA GLY A 25 14.05 -4.63 -46.51
C GLY A 25 12.54 -4.34 -46.64
N ASN A 26 12.22 -3.05 -46.60
CA ASN A 26 11.43 -2.33 -47.63
C ASN A 26 9.98 -1.84 -47.33
N ASN A 27 9.86 -0.51 -47.38
CA ASN A 27 8.76 0.38 -47.77
C ASN A 27 7.41 0.41 -47.04
N GLY A 28 7.25 1.47 -46.24
CA GLY A 28 5.98 2.11 -45.92
C GLY A 28 6.21 3.50 -45.33
N THR A 29 5.96 4.56 -46.10
CA THR A 29 5.99 5.96 -45.64
C THR A 29 4.85 6.23 -44.66
N GLY A 30 5.09 5.97 -43.38
CA GLY A 30 4.30 6.46 -42.26
C GLY A 30 5.29 6.87 -41.19
N GLY A 31 5.35 8.15 -40.83
CA GLY A 31 6.28 8.64 -39.81
C GLY A 31 6.08 7.89 -38.50
N THR A 32 6.95 6.92 -38.21
CA THR A 32 7.00 6.23 -36.93
C THR A 32 7.60 7.21 -35.93
N HIS A 33 6.76 7.91 -35.18
CA HIS A 33 7.25 8.65 -34.02
C HIS A 33 8.01 7.65 -33.13
N ALA A 34 9.29 7.91 -32.87
CA ALA A 34 10.09 7.12 -31.96
C ALA A 34 9.36 6.99 -30.61
N LYS A 35 9.28 5.78 -30.07
CA LYS A 35 8.62 5.53 -28.78
C LYS A 35 9.29 6.37 -27.69
N PRO A 36 8.53 6.93 -26.73
CA PRO A 36 9.13 7.66 -25.62
C PRO A 36 10.03 6.75 -24.79
N ARG A 37 11.21 7.25 -24.39
CA ARG A 37 12.17 6.53 -23.54
C ARG A 37 11.72 6.63 -22.09
N VAL A 38 11.32 5.51 -21.49
CA VAL A 38 10.72 5.44 -20.16
C VAL A 38 11.53 4.52 -19.27
N PHE A 39 11.85 4.99 -18.07
CA PHE A 39 12.63 4.21 -17.10
C PHE A 39 11.71 3.72 -15.99
N ALA A 40 11.84 2.44 -15.62
CA ALA A 40 11.24 1.90 -14.41
C ALA A 40 12.29 1.82 -13.30
N LEU A 41 12.01 2.44 -12.14
CA LEU A 41 12.91 2.39 -10.99
C LEU A 41 12.66 1.18 -10.09
N ASP A 42 11.60 0.42 -10.37
CA ASP A 42 11.19 -0.73 -9.58
C ASP A 42 10.79 -1.87 -10.52
N PRO A 43 10.95 -3.14 -10.11
CA PRO A 43 10.46 -4.27 -10.88
C PRO A 43 8.96 -4.16 -11.15
N LEU A 44 8.58 -4.39 -12.41
CA LEU A 44 7.20 -4.40 -12.86
C LEU A 44 6.71 -5.84 -13.05
N HIS A 45 5.42 -6.05 -12.88
CA HIS A 45 4.80 -7.35 -13.15
C HIS A 45 4.86 -7.69 -14.65
N SER A 46 4.85 -8.97 -15.02
CA SER A 46 4.99 -9.41 -16.42
C SER A 46 3.94 -8.82 -17.37
N GLU A 47 2.65 -8.87 -17.01
CA GLU A 47 1.58 -8.23 -17.82
C GLU A 47 1.80 -6.73 -18.04
N ALA A 48 2.42 -6.08 -17.06
CA ALA A 48 2.72 -4.67 -17.05
C ALA A 48 3.83 -4.35 -18.06
N LEU A 49 4.89 -5.17 -18.05
CA LEU A 49 5.98 -5.12 -19.01
C LEU A 49 5.48 -5.32 -20.45
N THR A 50 4.69 -6.37 -20.68
CA THR A 50 4.12 -6.67 -22.00
C THR A 50 3.31 -5.51 -22.58
N PHE A 51 2.63 -4.75 -21.72
CA PHE A 51 1.92 -3.56 -22.15
C PHE A 51 2.90 -2.39 -22.38
N ALA A 52 3.80 -2.11 -21.45
CA ALA A 52 4.75 -1.00 -21.51
C ALA A 52 5.62 -1.06 -22.78
N GLU A 53 6.17 -2.23 -23.10
CA GLU A 53 7.05 -2.46 -24.26
C GLU A 53 6.37 -2.17 -25.60
N LYS A 54 5.03 -2.31 -25.67
CA LYS A 54 4.26 -1.96 -26.88
C LYS A 54 4.25 -0.45 -27.12
N HIS A 55 4.33 0.36 -26.07
CA HIS A 55 4.10 1.81 -26.14
C HIS A 55 5.35 2.65 -25.87
N PHE A 56 6.36 2.11 -25.18
CA PHE A 56 7.54 2.83 -24.75
C PHE A 56 8.83 2.09 -25.15
N ASP A 57 9.91 2.85 -25.30
CA ASP A 57 11.28 2.34 -25.23
C ASP A 57 11.61 2.22 -23.73
N LEU A 58 11.37 1.03 -23.17
CA LEU A 58 11.37 0.79 -21.72
C LEU A 58 12.75 0.33 -21.25
N VAL A 59 13.29 1.00 -20.24
CA VAL A 59 14.51 0.60 -19.52
C VAL A 59 14.12 0.13 -18.12
N LEU A 60 14.53 -1.08 -17.75
CA LEU A 60 14.18 -1.74 -16.49
C LEU A 60 15.33 -1.68 -15.47
N PRO A 61 15.04 -1.90 -14.18
CA PRO A 61 16.10 -2.06 -13.19
C PRO A 61 17.01 -3.24 -13.57
N GLY A 62 18.31 -2.98 -13.66
CA GLY A 62 19.33 -3.97 -14.03
C GLY A 62 19.70 -3.97 -15.51
N ASP A 63 18.98 -3.25 -16.37
CA ASP A 63 19.40 -3.02 -17.75
C ASP A 63 20.62 -2.08 -17.80
N GLU A 64 21.42 -2.19 -18.86
CA GLU A 64 22.53 -1.27 -19.11
C GLU A 64 22.03 0.18 -19.22
N GLY A 65 22.63 1.08 -18.44
CA GLY A 65 22.25 2.50 -18.41
C GLY A 65 21.00 2.82 -17.58
N ALA A 66 20.45 1.88 -16.81
CA ALA A 66 19.28 2.14 -15.95
C ALA A 66 19.50 3.26 -14.92
N ASP A 67 20.74 3.50 -14.51
CA ASP A 67 21.15 4.58 -13.60
C ASP A 67 21.15 5.97 -14.26
N GLN A 68 21.17 6.04 -15.59
CA GLN A 68 21.18 7.26 -16.41
C GLN A 68 19.79 7.86 -16.64
N TRP A 69 18.78 7.41 -15.87
CA TRP A 69 17.41 7.90 -16.02
C TRP A 69 17.30 9.42 -15.82
N ARG A 70 18.18 10.03 -15.02
CA ARG A 70 18.18 11.48 -14.78
C ARG A 70 18.55 12.22 -16.06
N GLU A 71 19.44 11.69 -16.86
CA GLU A 71 19.90 12.29 -18.11
C GLU A 71 18.97 11.97 -19.28
N GLU A 72 18.40 10.77 -19.30
CA GLU A 72 17.79 10.21 -20.52
C GLU A 72 16.27 10.09 -20.48
N ALA A 73 15.65 9.99 -19.30
CA ALA A 73 14.25 9.62 -19.19
C ALA A 73 13.33 10.71 -19.75
N GLN A 74 12.37 10.29 -20.58
CA GLN A 74 11.21 11.11 -20.93
C GLN A 74 10.03 10.89 -19.99
N GLY A 75 9.96 9.71 -19.38
CA GLY A 75 8.99 9.35 -18.36
C GLY A 75 9.59 8.41 -17.34
N LEU A 76 9.10 8.50 -16.10
CA LEU A 76 9.56 7.66 -15.00
C LEU A 76 8.39 6.83 -14.45
N LEU A 77 8.59 5.53 -14.32
CA LEU A 77 7.68 4.62 -13.62
C LEU A 77 8.27 4.31 -12.25
N VAL A 78 7.54 4.68 -11.20
CA VAL A 78 8.00 4.55 -9.81
C VAL A 78 6.99 3.75 -9.02
N ARG A 79 7.45 2.85 -8.14
CA ARG A 79 6.61 2.10 -7.20
C ARG A 79 7.07 2.33 -5.76
N GLY A 80 8.31 1.99 -5.43
CA GLY A 80 8.86 1.99 -4.07
C GLY A 80 10.13 2.82 -3.94
N SER A 81 10.76 3.18 -5.04
CA SER A 81 11.97 4.00 -5.09
C SER A 81 11.72 5.47 -4.73
N TYR A 82 12.72 6.10 -4.13
CA TYR A 82 12.72 7.53 -3.84
C TYR A 82 13.06 8.35 -5.09
N VAL A 83 12.43 9.51 -5.23
CA VAL A 83 12.74 10.53 -6.22
C VAL A 83 12.88 11.85 -5.48
N THR A 84 14.12 12.25 -5.22
CA THR A 84 14.49 13.40 -4.38
C THR A 84 14.50 14.71 -5.16
N ALA A 85 14.62 15.84 -4.45
CA ALA A 85 14.83 17.16 -5.06
C ALA A 85 16.06 17.16 -6.01
N GLU A 86 17.18 16.63 -5.53
CA GLU A 86 18.44 16.55 -6.28
C GLU A 86 18.27 15.74 -7.58
N ASP A 87 17.55 14.61 -7.50
CA ASP A 87 17.27 13.79 -8.68
C ASP A 87 16.50 14.58 -9.74
N LEU A 88 15.50 15.36 -9.32
CA LEU A 88 14.65 16.15 -10.21
C LEU A 88 15.40 17.35 -10.80
N GLU A 89 16.23 18.03 -10.01
CA GLU A 89 17.07 19.13 -10.47
C GLU A 89 18.10 18.67 -11.49
N ARG A 90 18.74 17.52 -11.24
CA ARG A 90 19.63 16.88 -12.21
C ARG A 90 18.87 16.49 -13.49
N ALA A 91 17.66 15.95 -13.35
CA ALA A 91 16.86 15.57 -14.51
C ALA A 91 16.41 16.78 -15.36
N ALA A 92 16.21 17.94 -14.73
CA ALA A 92 15.81 19.16 -15.42
C ALA A 92 16.99 19.94 -16.05
N SER A 93 18.19 19.84 -15.47
CA SER A 93 19.36 20.66 -15.85
C SER A 93 20.23 20.07 -16.97
N THR A 94 20.07 18.78 -17.27
CA THR A 94 20.84 18.12 -18.34
C THR A 94 20.50 18.69 -19.73
N LYS A 95 21.48 18.77 -20.65
CA LYS A 95 21.27 19.25 -22.02
C LYS A 95 20.26 18.35 -22.73
N GLY A 96 19.00 18.81 -22.75
CA GLY A 96 17.87 18.08 -23.32
C GLY A 96 16.75 17.76 -22.33
N GLY A 97 16.92 18.01 -21.03
CA GLY A 97 15.92 17.98 -19.94
C GLY A 97 14.63 17.25 -20.33
N LYS A 98 14.70 15.93 -20.43
CA LYS A 98 13.69 15.15 -21.15
C LYS A 98 12.52 14.75 -20.29
N LEU A 99 12.66 14.77 -18.96
CA LEU A 99 11.69 14.19 -18.05
C LEU A 99 10.39 14.99 -18.06
N LYS A 100 9.35 14.42 -18.68
CA LYS A 100 8.06 15.07 -18.89
C LYS A 100 7.01 14.65 -17.87
N TYR A 101 7.19 13.53 -17.18
CA TYR A 101 6.23 13.04 -16.20
C TYR A 101 6.81 11.96 -15.30
N ILE A 102 6.20 11.81 -14.13
CA ILE A 102 6.42 10.69 -13.21
C ILE A 102 5.07 9.98 -13.02
N SER A 103 5.03 8.68 -13.27
CA SER A 103 3.87 7.84 -13.04
C SER A 103 4.13 6.90 -11.86
N LYS A 104 3.45 7.17 -10.75
CA LYS A 104 3.47 6.34 -9.55
C LYS A 104 2.50 5.17 -9.70
N GLN A 105 3.01 3.96 -9.58
CA GLN A 105 2.19 2.78 -9.31
C GLN A 105 1.75 2.81 -7.84
N GLY A 106 0.48 3.18 -7.61
CA GLY A 106 -0.10 3.32 -6.28
C GLY A 106 -0.67 4.70 -6.02
N THR A 107 -1.13 4.94 -4.79
CA THR A 107 -1.82 6.17 -4.40
C THR A 107 -0.90 7.18 -3.72
N GLY A 108 -0.11 6.75 -2.74
CA GLY A 108 0.82 7.63 -2.02
C GLY A 108 1.99 8.05 -2.90
N VAL A 109 2.33 9.33 -2.79
CA VAL A 109 3.44 10.00 -3.50
C VAL A 109 4.54 10.43 -2.53
N ASP A 110 4.49 9.90 -1.31
CA ASP A 110 5.32 10.21 -0.14
C ASP A 110 6.84 10.12 -0.42
N LYS A 111 7.24 9.27 -1.37
CA LYS A 111 8.63 9.04 -1.78
C LYS A 111 9.09 9.90 -2.95
N ILE A 112 8.24 10.78 -3.46
CA ILE A 112 8.51 11.67 -4.59
C ILE A 112 8.43 13.10 -4.06
N ASP A 113 9.46 13.90 -4.30
CA ASP A 113 9.42 15.34 -3.98
C ASP A 113 8.46 16.08 -4.93
N THR A 114 7.18 16.04 -4.58
CA THR A 114 6.12 16.67 -5.38
C THR A 114 6.20 18.19 -5.41
N VAL A 115 6.86 18.80 -4.42
CA VAL A 115 7.03 20.26 -4.35
C VAL A 115 8.02 20.71 -5.41
N ASN A 116 9.19 20.08 -5.48
CA ASN A 116 10.19 20.40 -6.50
C ASN A 116 9.75 19.93 -7.89
N ALA A 117 9.09 18.77 -8.01
CA ALA A 117 8.51 18.33 -9.29
C ALA A 117 7.55 19.38 -9.86
N ARG A 118 6.71 19.98 -9.00
CA ARG A 118 5.79 21.06 -9.40
C ARG A 118 6.52 22.33 -9.85
N LYS A 119 7.57 22.76 -9.12
CA LYS A 119 8.39 23.93 -9.50
C LYS A 119 9.03 23.75 -10.87
N LEU A 120 9.46 22.54 -11.17
CA LEU A 120 10.12 22.18 -12.44
C LEU A 120 9.13 21.85 -13.56
N GLY A 121 7.82 21.92 -13.33
CA GLY A 121 6.80 21.64 -14.33
C GLY A 121 6.66 20.16 -14.69
N ILE A 122 7.13 19.24 -13.83
CA ILE A 122 7.10 17.79 -14.03
C ILE A 122 5.85 17.23 -13.32
N PRO A 123 4.78 16.87 -14.04
CA PRO A 123 3.58 16.30 -13.44
C PRO A 123 3.86 14.94 -12.80
N VAL A 124 3.40 14.77 -11.55
CA VAL A 124 3.37 13.49 -10.83
C VAL A 124 1.94 12.94 -10.89
N MET A 125 1.80 11.71 -11.38
CA MET A 125 0.52 11.05 -11.60
C MET A 125 0.47 9.79 -10.74
N ASN A 126 -0.64 9.57 -10.05
CA ASN A 126 -0.89 8.40 -9.23
C ASN A 126 -2.21 7.72 -9.63
N THR A 127 -2.57 6.63 -8.97
CA THR A 127 -3.80 5.87 -9.28
C THR A 127 -4.72 5.75 -8.07
N PRO A 128 -5.37 6.86 -7.64
CA PRO A 128 -6.27 6.88 -6.49
C PRO A 128 -7.46 5.93 -6.70
N GLY A 129 -7.87 5.25 -5.63
CA GLY A 129 -9.05 4.38 -5.62
C GLY A 129 -8.88 3.01 -6.27
N VAL A 130 -7.87 2.80 -7.13
CA VAL A 130 -7.68 1.52 -7.86
C VAL A 130 -7.44 0.34 -6.91
N ASN A 131 -6.75 0.58 -5.79
CA ASN A 131 -6.48 -0.43 -4.77
C ASN A 131 -7.47 -0.41 -3.59
N ALA A 132 -8.48 0.47 -3.60
CA ALA A 132 -9.28 0.73 -2.39
C ALA A 132 -10.03 -0.51 -1.89
N GLN A 133 -10.68 -1.25 -2.81
CA GLN A 133 -11.37 -2.50 -2.50
C GLN A 133 -10.45 -3.53 -1.84
N ALA A 134 -9.26 -3.71 -2.40
CA ALA A 134 -8.32 -4.70 -1.90
C ALA A 134 -7.75 -4.36 -0.52
N VAL A 135 -7.43 -3.08 -0.29
CA VAL A 135 -6.97 -2.63 1.04
C VAL A 135 -8.10 -2.78 2.06
N ALA A 136 -9.33 -2.47 1.67
CA ALA A 136 -10.49 -2.63 2.53
C ALA A 136 -10.73 -4.10 2.90
N GLU A 137 -10.65 -5.02 1.93
CA GLU A 137 -10.79 -6.47 2.16
C GLU A 137 -9.69 -6.99 3.09
N LEU A 138 -8.45 -6.51 2.94
CA LEU A 138 -7.36 -6.88 3.85
C LEU A 138 -7.64 -6.39 5.28
N ALA A 139 -7.99 -5.11 5.46
CA ALA A 139 -8.31 -4.55 6.77
C ALA A 139 -9.46 -5.31 7.45
N PHE A 140 -10.50 -5.66 6.69
CA PHE A 140 -11.63 -6.45 7.16
C PHE A 140 -11.24 -7.88 7.53
N GLY A 141 -10.42 -8.55 6.72
CA GLY A 141 -9.89 -9.88 7.01
C GLY A 141 -9.01 -9.92 8.26
N MET A 142 -8.16 -8.89 8.45
CA MET A 142 -7.33 -8.70 9.64
C MET A 142 -8.20 -8.54 10.89
N MET A 143 -9.20 -7.67 10.82
CA MET A 143 -10.17 -7.46 11.90
C MET A 143 -10.82 -8.76 12.37
N LEU A 144 -11.36 -9.56 11.44
CA LEU A 144 -11.99 -10.83 11.79
C LEU A 144 -11.00 -11.84 12.36
N SER A 145 -9.81 -11.93 11.76
CA SER A 145 -8.75 -12.85 12.21
C SER A 145 -8.30 -12.55 13.64
N LEU A 146 -8.15 -11.26 13.96
CA LEU A 146 -7.78 -10.79 15.30
C LEU A 146 -8.90 -11.01 16.30
N ALA A 147 -10.15 -10.65 15.96
CA ALA A 147 -11.30 -10.86 16.82
C ALA A 147 -11.48 -12.34 17.22
N ARG A 148 -11.13 -13.26 16.32
CA ARG A 148 -11.23 -14.71 16.55
C ARG A 148 -9.92 -15.37 16.97
N GLN A 149 -8.84 -14.61 17.11
CA GLN A 149 -7.48 -15.08 17.42
C GLN A 149 -6.97 -16.20 16.48
N THR A 150 -7.46 -16.23 15.25
CA THR A 150 -7.15 -17.28 14.26
C THR A 150 -5.64 -17.50 14.07
N PRO A 151 -4.81 -16.45 13.91
CA PRO A 151 -3.37 -16.63 13.68
C PRO A 151 -2.65 -17.26 14.88
N SER A 152 -3.04 -16.89 16.11
CA SER A 152 -2.46 -17.42 17.34
C SER A 152 -2.81 -18.90 17.54
N ILE A 153 -4.05 -19.27 17.23
CA ILE A 153 -4.54 -20.65 17.29
C ILE A 153 -3.84 -21.50 16.23
N ASP A 154 -3.81 -21.06 14.96
CA ASP A 154 -3.14 -21.78 13.87
C ASP A 154 -1.65 -22.03 14.18
N ARG A 155 -0.92 -21.00 14.66
CA ARG A 155 0.50 -21.12 14.99
C ARG A 155 0.77 -22.15 16.09
N ARG A 156 -0.10 -22.24 17.10
CA ARG A 156 0.04 -23.22 18.18
C ARG A 156 -0.22 -24.64 17.69
N ILE A 157 -1.30 -24.84 16.93
CA ILE A 157 -1.64 -26.15 16.36
C ILE A 157 -0.50 -26.66 15.47
N ARG A 158 0.08 -25.80 14.61
CA ARG A 158 1.23 -26.17 13.76
C ARG A 158 2.50 -26.50 14.53
N LYS A 159 2.63 -26.02 15.77
CA LYS A 159 3.73 -26.38 16.69
C LYS A 159 3.45 -27.67 17.47
N GLY A 160 2.37 -28.38 17.15
CA GLY A 160 1.97 -29.60 17.86
C GLY A 160 1.30 -29.36 19.20
N VAL A 161 0.98 -28.11 19.53
CA VAL A 161 0.27 -27.77 20.77
C VAL A 161 -1.22 -27.93 20.52
N SER A 162 -1.86 -28.85 21.24
CA SER A 162 -3.32 -29.00 21.22
C SER A 162 -3.98 -27.73 21.73
N VAL A 163 -5.01 -27.28 21.01
CA VAL A 163 -5.81 -26.11 21.37
C VAL A 163 -7.24 -26.57 21.63
N THR A 164 -7.74 -26.34 22.83
CA THR A 164 -9.09 -26.71 23.25
C THR A 164 -9.88 -25.47 23.69
N LYS A 165 -11.21 -25.59 23.74
CA LYS A 165 -12.08 -24.53 24.30
C LYS A 165 -11.76 -24.22 25.77
N LEU A 166 -11.18 -25.18 26.50
CA LEU A 166 -10.86 -25.06 27.92
C LEU A 166 -9.60 -24.23 28.17
N ASP A 167 -8.77 -24.00 27.14
CA ASP A 167 -7.53 -23.22 27.26
C ASP A 167 -7.78 -21.70 27.37
N GLY A 168 -9.03 -21.28 27.55
CA GLY A 168 -9.38 -19.88 27.81
C GLY A 168 -9.33 -18.96 26.58
N TRP A 169 -9.48 -19.50 25.37
CA TRP A 169 -9.53 -18.71 24.13
C TRP A 169 -10.78 -17.83 24.07
N LYS A 170 -10.62 -16.58 24.48
CA LYS A 170 -11.67 -15.56 24.49
C LYS A 170 -11.51 -14.65 23.28
N GLY A 171 -11.92 -15.15 22.12
CA GLY A 171 -12.21 -14.26 20.99
C GLY A 171 -13.41 -13.36 21.31
N GLN A 172 -13.58 -12.28 20.55
CA GLN A 172 -14.72 -11.39 20.70
C GLN A 172 -15.64 -11.41 19.48
N MET A 173 -16.94 -11.23 19.74
CA MET A 173 -17.94 -11.05 18.71
C MET A 173 -17.92 -9.62 18.18
N LEU A 174 -18.09 -9.47 16.87
CA LEU A 174 -18.15 -8.17 16.18
C LEU A 174 -19.59 -7.67 15.95
N TYR A 175 -20.60 -8.52 16.13
CA TYR A 175 -22.00 -8.15 15.93
C TYR A 175 -22.41 -7.00 16.85
N GLY A 176 -23.02 -5.95 16.27
CA GLY A 176 -23.49 -4.76 16.97
C GLY A 176 -22.39 -3.86 17.56
N LYS A 177 -21.11 -4.17 17.32
CA LYS A 177 -19.97 -3.38 17.81
C LYS A 177 -19.82 -2.06 17.05
N THR A 178 -19.04 -1.16 17.62
CA THR A 178 -18.71 0.15 17.02
C THR A 178 -17.37 0.06 16.27
N LEU A 179 -17.38 0.40 14.99
CA LEU A 179 -16.19 0.61 14.18
C LEU A 179 -15.87 2.11 14.10
N GLY A 180 -14.72 2.47 14.66
CA GLY A 180 -14.05 3.75 14.46
C GLY A 180 -13.27 3.75 13.15
N VAL A 181 -13.58 4.68 12.26
CA VAL A 181 -12.86 4.87 10.99
C VAL A 181 -12.11 6.19 11.04
N ILE A 182 -10.79 6.14 10.92
CA ILE A 182 -9.93 7.32 10.80
C ILE A 182 -9.59 7.48 9.32
N GLY A 183 -10.16 8.49 8.67
CA GLY A 183 -10.05 8.73 7.23
C GLY A 183 -11.30 8.28 6.45
N GLY A 184 -12.09 9.25 5.99
CA GLY A 184 -13.39 9.08 5.36
C GLY A 184 -13.39 8.90 3.84
N GLY A 185 -12.23 8.59 3.26
CA GLY A 185 -12.05 8.38 1.83
C GLY A 185 -12.55 7.01 1.32
N ASN A 186 -12.14 6.66 0.10
CA ASN A 186 -12.60 5.45 -0.60
C ASN A 186 -12.40 4.15 0.21
N ILE A 187 -11.27 4.00 0.91
CA ILE A 187 -10.97 2.78 1.68
C ILE A 187 -11.85 2.72 2.93
N GLY A 188 -11.87 3.80 3.73
CA GLY A 188 -12.65 3.86 4.96
C GLY A 188 -14.14 3.59 4.73
N LEU A 189 -14.71 4.15 3.66
CA LEU A 189 -16.11 3.90 3.29
C LEU A 189 -16.36 2.42 2.94
N LEU A 190 -15.45 1.78 2.21
CA LEU A 190 -15.59 0.37 1.84
C LEU A 190 -15.47 -0.56 3.06
N VAL A 191 -14.54 -0.28 3.99
CA VAL A 191 -14.43 -1.04 5.24
C VAL A 191 -15.69 -0.88 6.09
N ALA A 192 -16.19 0.34 6.24
CA ALA A 192 -17.43 0.61 6.95
C ALA A 192 -18.64 -0.11 6.33
N LYS A 193 -18.71 -0.14 5.00
CA LYS A 193 -19.76 -0.88 4.27
C LYS A 193 -19.73 -2.36 4.53
N MET A 194 -18.57 -2.99 4.49
CA MET A 194 -18.43 -4.41 4.83
C MET A 194 -18.78 -4.68 6.29
N PHE A 195 -18.33 -3.83 7.21
CA PHE A 195 -18.59 -3.97 8.63
C PHE A 195 -20.06 -3.83 8.99
N ALA A 196 -20.72 -2.77 8.51
CA ALA A 196 -22.15 -2.55 8.74
C ALA A 196 -22.99 -3.71 8.18
N GLY A 197 -22.70 -4.15 6.95
CA GLY A 197 -23.41 -5.24 6.30
C GLY A 197 -23.21 -6.61 6.96
N ALA A 198 -21.98 -6.92 7.42
CA ALA A 198 -21.65 -8.22 8.00
C ALA A 198 -22.06 -8.34 9.47
N PHE A 199 -21.99 -7.25 10.22
CA PHE A 199 -22.09 -7.28 11.68
C PHE A 199 -23.18 -6.39 12.27
N SER A 200 -23.98 -5.70 11.44
CA SER A 200 -24.98 -4.73 11.93
C SER A 200 -24.38 -3.71 12.92
N GLY A 201 -23.13 -3.33 12.66
CA GLY A 201 -22.35 -2.47 13.53
C GLY A 201 -22.64 -0.98 13.35
N LYS A 202 -22.16 -0.18 14.29
CA LYS A 202 -22.23 1.29 14.26
C LYS A 202 -20.91 1.85 13.74
N ILE A 203 -20.97 3.02 13.11
CA ILE A 203 -19.79 3.70 12.56
C ILE A 203 -19.56 5.01 13.30
N VAL A 204 -18.34 5.20 13.79
CA VAL A 204 -17.83 6.50 14.26
C VAL A 204 -16.71 6.92 13.32
N LEU A 205 -16.80 8.10 12.73
CA LEU A 205 -15.92 8.56 11.66
C LEU A 205 -15.18 9.83 12.07
N TYR A 206 -13.86 9.80 11.97
CA TYR A 206 -13.02 10.98 12.08
C TYR A 206 -12.36 11.27 10.72
N ASP A 207 -12.67 12.44 10.17
CA ASP A 207 -11.99 13.00 9.01
C ASP A 207 -12.18 14.53 8.99
N PRO A 208 -11.13 15.32 9.25
CA PRO A 208 -11.22 16.78 9.29
C PRO A 208 -11.54 17.39 7.91
N TYR A 209 -11.30 16.67 6.82
CA TYR A 209 -11.51 17.14 5.45
C TYR A 209 -12.87 16.72 4.87
N LEU A 210 -13.57 15.75 5.49
CA LEU A 210 -14.88 15.31 5.05
C LEU A 210 -15.98 16.29 5.46
N LYS A 211 -16.50 17.06 4.52
CA LYS A 211 -17.51 18.11 4.82
C LYS A 211 -18.94 17.59 5.00
N SER A 212 -19.30 16.48 4.36
CA SER A 212 -20.65 15.92 4.37
C SER A 212 -20.62 14.40 4.48
N LEU A 213 -21.65 13.83 5.11
CA LEU A 213 -21.90 12.38 5.20
C LEU A 213 -22.83 11.86 4.09
N ASP A 214 -23.27 12.68 3.13
CA ASP A 214 -24.24 12.24 2.10
C ASP A 214 -23.78 10.99 1.36
N THR A 215 -22.50 10.95 0.97
CA THR A 215 -21.91 9.79 0.29
C THR A 215 -21.88 8.55 1.20
N TRP A 216 -21.65 8.75 2.50
CA TRP A 216 -21.65 7.69 3.49
C TRP A 216 -23.08 7.14 3.70
N HIS A 217 -24.07 8.00 3.94
CA HIS A 217 -25.47 7.60 4.07
C HIS A 217 -26.03 6.92 2.82
N ALA A 218 -25.64 7.37 1.62
CA ALA A 218 -26.05 6.74 0.37
C ALA A 218 -25.44 5.34 0.19
N ALA A 219 -24.19 5.14 0.63
CA ALA A 219 -23.47 3.87 0.46
C ALA A 219 -23.85 2.80 1.49
N ILE A 220 -24.23 3.21 2.71
CA ILE A 220 -24.63 2.35 3.83
C ILE A 220 -25.93 2.85 4.47
N PRO A 221 -27.07 2.74 3.75
CA PRO A 221 -28.36 3.17 4.29
C PRO A 221 -28.71 2.38 5.56
N ASN A 222 -29.47 3.00 6.47
CA ASN A 222 -29.93 2.41 7.73
C ASN A 222 -28.82 2.03 8.73
N THR A 223 -27.60 2.53 8.53
CA THR A 223 -26.50 2.39 9.49
C THR A 223 -26.38 3.66 10.34
N SER A 224 -26.18 3.51 11.65
CA SER A 224 -25.82 4.63 12.52
C SER A 224 -24.38 5.06 12.23
N ILE A 225 -24.23 6.30 11.75
CA ILE A 225 -22.95 6.90 11.36
C ILE A 225 -22.84 8.23 12.11
N HIS A 226 -21.80 8.36 12.92
CA HIS A 226 -21.54 9.57 13.69
C HIS A 226 -20.16 10.11 13.29
N LYS A 227 -20.12 11.30 12.69
CA LYS A 227 -18.86 12.01 12.46
C LYS A 227 -18.48 12.75 13.73
N VAL A 228 -17.26 12.51 14.22
CA VAL A 228 -16.69 13.23 15.37
C VAL A 228 -15.68 14.28 14.91
N LEU A 229 -15.44 15.27 15.77
CA LEU A 229 -14.47 16.34 15.51
C LEU A 229 -13.10 16.07 16.11
N GLU A 230 -13.05 15.24 17.16
CA GLU A 230 -11.82 14.90 17.87
C GLU A 230 -11.57 13.40 17.80
N ILE A 231 -10.30 13.01 17.65
CA ILE A 231 -9.93 11.60 17.53
C ILE A 231 -10.17 10.83 18.83
N ASP A 232 -9.99 11.47 19.98
CA ASP A 232 -10.16 10.83 21.29
C ASP A 232 -11.61 10.37 21.52
N GLU A 233 -12.60 11.08 20.98
CA GLU A 233 -14.01 10.66 21.00
C GLU A 233 -14.23 9.37 20.20
N LEU A 234 -13.55 9.23 19.05
CA LEU A 234 -13.56 7.99 18.28
C LEU A 234 -12.92 6.85 19.05
N LEU A 235 -11.74 7.08 19.65
CA LEU A 235 -10.96 6.04 20.31
C LEU A 235 -11.65 5.48 21.56
N THR A 236 -12.28 6.35 22.36
CA THR A 236 -13.01 5.96 23.58
C THR A 236 -14.28 5.17 23.29
N THR A 237 -14.95 5.44 22.16
CA THR A 237 -16.25 4.83 21.83
C THR A 237 -16.14 3.58 20.95
N SER A 238 -15.02 3.40 20.26
CA SER A 238 -14.83 2.32 19.27
C SER A 238 -14.39 1.00 19.90
N ASP A 239 -14.97 -0.10 19.43
CA ASP A 239 -14.50 -1.45 19.75
C ASP A 239 -13.43 -1.92 18.76
N ILE A 240 -13.46 -1.37 17.54
CA ILE A 240 -12.47 -1.59 16.49
C ILE A 240 -12.13 -0.24 15.89
N VAL A 241 -10.84 0.04 15.67
CA VAL A 241 -10.37 1.26 15.02
C VAL A 241 -9.60 0.88 13.77
N THR A 242 -9.92 1.49 12.63
CA THR A 242 -9.24 1.27 11.35
C THR A 242 -8.74 2.58 10.75
N ILE A 243 -7.47 2.60 10.33
CA ILE A 243 -6.75 3.79 9.89
C ILE A 243 -6.55 3.79 8.38
N HIS A 244 -7.00 4.87 7.72
CA HIS A 244 -6.98 5.04 6.27
C HIS A 244 -6.59 6.47 5.83
N VAL A 245 -5.71 7.12 6.60
CA VAL A 245 -5.15 8.46 6.31
C VAL A 245 -3.72 8.36 5.76
N PRO A 246 -3.24 9.34 4.96
CA PRO A 246 -1.83 9.41 4.61
C PRO A 246 -0.97 9.71 5.85
N LEU A 247 0.33 9.40 5.77
CA LEU A 247 1.32 9.90 6.72
C LEU A 247 1.67 11.35 6.38
N THR A 248 1.44 12.25 7.31
CA THR A 248 1.76 13.68 7.24
C THR A 248 2.28 14.11 8.61
N PRO A 249 2.86 15.32 8.76
CA PRO A 249 3.26 15.81 10.08
C PRO A 249 2.11 15.87 11.11
N SER A 250 0.85 15.99 10.65
CA SER A 250 -0.33 16.00 11.52
C SER A 250 -0.87 14.60 11.85
N THR A 251 -0.43 13.56 11.14
CA THR A 251 -0.85 12.16 11.39
C THR A 251 0.30 11.28 11.89
N GLU A 252 1.53 11.79 11.90
CA GLU A 252 2.70 11.14 12.49
C GLU A 252 2.51 10.96 13.99
N ASN A 253 2.67 9.72 14.46
CA ASN A 253 2.45 9.29 15.85
C ASN A 253 1.12 9.76 16.45
N MET A 254 0.10 9.95 15.60
CA MET A 254 -1.24 10.35 16.00
C MET A 254 -1.86 9.36 16.98
N ILE A 255 -1.49 8.08 16.90
CA ILE A 255 -1.81 7.08 17.92
C ILE A 255 -0.51 6.70 18.65
N SER A 256 -0.45 7.08 19.92
CA SER A 256 0.69 6.87 20.81
C SER A 256 0.20 6.49 22.22
N THR A 257 1.11 6.45 23.20
CA THR A 257 0.82 6.09 24.61
C THR A 257 -0.46 6.73 25.16
N SER A 258 -0.68 8.03 24.97
CA SER A 258 -1.89 8.71 25.48
C SER A 258 -3.17 8.16 24.87
N GLN A 259 -3.14 7.84 23.58
CA GLN A 259 -4.29 7.35 22.83
C GLN A 259 -4.60 5.89 23.20
N PHE A 260 -3.57 5.06 23.40
CA PHE A 260 -3.78 3.69 23.86
C PHE A 260 -4.46 3.63 25.24
N LYS A 261 -4.11 4.54 26.15
CA LYS A 261 -4.71 4.59 27.50
C LYS A 261 -6.20 4.92 27.54
N ILE A 262 -6.73 5.61 26.52
CA ILE A 262 -8.15 5.98 26.45
C ILE A 262 -8.97 4.99 25.61
N MET A 263 -8.31 4.10 24.87
CA MET A 263 -8.99 3.04 24.14
C MET A 263 -9.57 2.01 25.11
N LYS A 264 -10.56 1.26 24.63
CA LYS A 264 -11.07 0.11 25.38
C LYS A 264 -9.98 -0.96 25.48
N PRO A 265 -9.82 -1.64 26.63
CA PRO A 265 -8.95 -2.82 26.74
C PRO A 265 -9.32 -3.94 25.75
N THR A 266 -10.58 -3.96 25.28
CA THR A 266 -11.06 -4.90 24.26
C THR A 266 -10.83 -4.42 22.82
N ALA A 267 -10.23 -3.25 22.60
CA ALA A 267 -10.16 -2.63 21.29
C ALA A 267 -9.21 -3.39 20.34
N ILE A 268 -9.60 -3.47 19.06
CA ILE A 268 -8.73 -3.93 17.98
C ILE A 268 -8.31 -2.74 17.13
N LEU A 269 -7.00 -2.54 16.93
CA LEU A 269 -6.46 -1.49 16.07
C LEU A 269 -5.96 -2.06 14.74
N ILE A 270 -6.38 -1.48 13.62
CA ILE A 270 -5.97 -1.90 12.26
C ILE A 270 -5.30 -0.73 11.54
N ASN A 271 -4.08 -0.95 11.04
CA ASN A 271 -3.38 -0.01 10.18
C ASN A 271 -2.96 -0.68 8.86
N THR A 272 -3.67 -0.31 7.80
CA THR A 272 -3.34 -0.67 6.41
C THR A 272 -3.00 0.58 5.58
N ALA A 273 -2.64 1.68 6.25
CA ALA A 273 -2.31 2.95 5.63
C ALA A 273 -0.80 3.13 5.44
N ARG A 274 -0.08 3.50 6.50
CA ARG A 274 1.37 3.74 6.53
C ARG A 274 1.94 3.47 7.92
N GLY A 275 3.18 3.00 7.98
CA GLY A 275 3.96 3.05 9.21
C GLY A 275 4.18 4.48 9.68
N GLY A 276 4.43 4.66 10.98
CA GLY A 276 4.65 5.98 11.59
C GLY A 276 3.37 6.77 11.90
N ILE A 277 2.19 6.34 11.45
CA ILE A 277 0.91 6.91 11.93
C ILE A 277 0.65 6.47 13.38
N ILE A 278 1.02 5.23 13.68
CA ILE A 278 1.05 4.69 15.04
C ILE A 278 2.51 4.70 15.50
N ASN A 279 2.77 5.15 16.72
CA ASN A 279 4.05 4.91 17.37
C ASN A 279 4.19 3.41 17.65
N GLU A 280 5.07 2.74 16.92
CA GLU A 280 5.25 1.28 16.94
C GLU A 280 5.82 0.76 18.26
N GLU A 281 6.64 1.56 18.96
CA GLU A 281 7.18 1.20 20.28
C GLU A 281 6.08 1.27 21.34
N ASP A 282 5.31 2.37 21.34
CA ASP A 282 4.17 2.54 22.24
C ASP A 282 3.10 1.47 22.00
N LEU A 283 2.88 1.08 20.74
CA LEU A 283 1.96 -0.02 20.40
C LEU A 283 2.41 -1.35 21.02
N ALA A 284 3.71 -1.67 20.95
CA ALA A 284 4.25 -2.86 21.58
C ALA A 284 3.99 -2.86 23.09
N GLN A 285 4.24 -1.73 23.75
CA GLN A 285 3.98 -1.59 25.19
C GLN A 285 2.50 -1.70 25.52
N ALA A 286 1.62 -1.04 24.76
CA ALA A 286 0.17 -1.11 24.95
C ALA A 286 -0.37 -2.54 24.86
N LEU A 287 0.17 -3.35 23.93
CA LEU A 287 -0.22 -4.75 23.77
C LEU A 287 0.35 -5.67 24.85
N LEU A 288 1.59 -5.43 25.29
CA LEU A 288 2.21 -6.16 26.41
C LEU A 288 1.49 -5.87 27.73
N ASN A 289 1.04 -4.63 27.92
CA ASN A 289 0.32 -4.17 29.10
C ASN A 289 -1.20 -4.43 29.04
N GLU A 290 -1.69 -5.07 27.96
CA GLU A 290 -3.11 -5.35 27.72
C GLU A 290 -4.01 -4.08 27.73
N GLU A 291 -3.46 -2.91 27.37
CA GLU A 291 -4.22 -1.66 27.19
C GLU A 291 -5.17 -1.74 25.99
N ILE A 292 -4.83 -2.58 25.00
CA ILE A 292 -5.69 -2.95 23.89
C ILE A 292 -5.63 -4.47 23.65
N PHE A 293 -6.65 -5.02 23.00
CA PHE A 293 -6.78 -6.46 22.84
C PHE A 293 -5.83 -7.03 21.77
N ALA A 294 -5.75 -6.35 20.63
CA ALA A 294 -4.90 -6.77 19.52
C ALA A 294 -4.68 -5.65 18.50
N ALA A 295 -3.64 -5.81 17.68
CA ALA A 295 -3.39 -4.93 16.55
C ALA A 295 -3.06 -5.70 15.27
N GLY A 296 -3.39 -5.09 14.14
CA GLY A 296 -3.13 -5.59 12.80
C GLY A 296 -2.40 -4.55 11.97
N LEU A 297 -1.19 -4.86 11.51
CA LEU A 297 -0.35 -3.95 10.73
C LEU A 297 0.02 -4.56 9.37
N ASP A 298 -0.16 -3.77 8.29
CA ASP A 298 0.33 -4.05 6.93
C ASP A 298 1.44 -3.10 6.47
N ALA A 299 1.61 -1.97 7.16
CA ALA A 299 2.65 -0.98 6.88
C ALA A 299 3.46 -0.67 8.15
N PHE A 300 4.77 -0.50 7.97
CA PHE A 300 5.74 -0.30 9.05
C PHE A 300 6.65 0.89 8.78
N THR A 301 7.21 1.51 9.83
CA THR A 301 8.19 2.61 9.68
C THR A 301 9.43 2.14 8.92
N SER A 302 9.86 0.90 9.17
CA SER A 302 10.95 0.22 8.48
C SER A 302 10.45 -1.03 7.78
N GLU A 303 10.45 -1.01 6.44
CA GLU A 303 10.06 -2.15 5.62
C GLU A 303 11.27 -2.80 4.92
N PRO A 304 11.36 -4.15 4.88
CA PRO A 304 10.38 -5.11 5.38
C PRO A 304 10.47 -5.32 6.91
N PRO A 305 9.34 -5.61 7.58
CA PRO A 305 9.37 -5.94 9.01
C PRO A 305 10.08 -7.28 9.23
N SER A 306 10.81 -7.38 10.35
CA SER A 306 11.48 -8.62 10.77
C SER A 306 11.42 -8.80 12.27
N LEU A 307 11.56 -10.05 12.73
CA LEU A 307 11.63 -10.37 14.17
C LEU A 307 12.78 -9.64 14.85
N ALA A 308 13.93 -9.48 14.16
CA ALA A 308 15.09 -8.77 14.70
C ALA A 308 14.81 -7.28 14.91
N ARG A 309 13.99 -6.67 14.05
CA ARG A 309 13.64 -5.25 14.14
C ARG A 309 12.49 -4.99 15.12
N TYR A 310 11.53 -5.90 15.19
CA TYR A 310 10.28 -5.72 15.92
C TYR A 310 10.02 -6.88 16.91
N PRO A 311 10.94 -7.18 17.85
CA PRO A 311 10.82 -8.36 18.71
C PRO A 311 9.55 -8.32 19.58
N ASP A 312 9.28 -7.18 20.23
CA ASP A 312 8.15 -7.04 21.17
C ASP A 312 6.79 -7.08 20.45
N LEU A 313 6.69 -6.41 19.30
CA LEU A 313 5.51 -6.51 18.44
C LEU A 313 5.30 -7.96 17.96
N CYS A 314 6.36 -8.67 17.58
CA CYS A 314 6.25 -10.06 17.12
C CYS A 314 5.94 -11.05 18.26
N ALA A 315 6.26 -10.70 19.52
CA ALA A 315 6.02 -11.52 20.70
C ALA A 315 4.59 -11.38 21.27
N SER A 316 3.90 -10.29 20.94
CA SER A 316 2.56 -9.96 21.47
C SER A 316 1.41 -10.49 20.59
N ARG A 317 0.16 -10.18 20.97
CA ARG A 317 -1.07 -10.56 20.22
C ARG A 317 -1.26 -9.69 18.97
N ILE A 318 -0.27 -9.68 18.08
CA ILE A 318 -0.29 -8.94 16.82
C ILE A 318 -0.49 -9.89 15.66
N LEU A 319 -1.35 -9.48 14.73
CA LEU A 319 -1.35 -10.02 13.37
C LEU A 319 -0.51 -9.10 12.49
N VAL A 320 0.74 -9.50 12.27
CA VAL A 320 1.59 -8.88 11.26
C VAL A 320 1.28 -9.55 9.92
N LEU A 321 0.70 -8.79 9.00
CA LEU A 321 0.56 -9.20 7.62
C LEU A 321 1.22 -8.14 6.75
N HIS A 322 2.52 -8.26 6.48
CA HIS A 322 3.13 -7.50 5.40
C HIS A 322 2.85 -8.21 4.08
N ALA A 323 1.59 -8.16 3.66
CA ALA A 323 1.17 -8.75 2.40
C ALA A 323 1.26 -7.64 1.36
N ASN A 324 2.45 -7.48 0.75
CA ASN A 324 2.64 -6.65 -0.44
C ASN A 324 1.46 -6.89 -1.40
N LEU A 325 0.50 -5.98 -1.37
CA LEU A 325 -0.88 -6.23 -1.74
C LEU A 325 -0.95 -6.32 -3.27
N PHE A 326 -0.83 -7.55 -3.81
CA PHE A 326 -1.00 -7.84 -5.22
C PHE A 326 -1.99 -9.00 -5.39
N SER A 327 -3.27 -8.66 -5.53
CA SER A 327 -4.20 -9.57 -6.20
C SER A 327 -3.90 -9.53 -7.70
N ARG A 328 -3.90 -10.70 -8.34
CA ARG A 328 -3.53 -10.92 -9.75
C ARG A 328 -4.26 -10.02 -10.77
N LEU A 329 -5.42 -9.46 -10.40
CA LEU A 329 -6.28 -8.62 -11.26
C LEU A 329 -5.79 -7.16 -11.48
N ARG A 330 -4.73 -6.71 -10.78
CA ARG A 330 -4.40 -5.26 -10.66
C ARG A 330 -3.56 -4.67 -11.79
N VAL A 331 -2.80 -5.49 -12.50
CA VAL A 331 -1.71 -5.03 -13.37
C VAL A 331 -2.26 -4.44 -14.68
N SER A 332 -3.32 -5.05 -15.21
CA SER A 332 -3.96 -4.65 -16.47
C SER A 332 -4.68 -3.29 -16.42
N ARG A 333 -5.31 -2.93 -15.29
CA ARG A 333 -6.03 -1.63 -15.15
C ARG A 333 -5.09 -0.44 -14.97
N TRP A 334 -3.94 -0.61 -14.32
CA TRP A 334 -2.94 0.45 -14.09
C TRP A 334 -2.36 0.99 -15.41
N PHE A 335 -2.02 0.08 -16.31
CA PHE A 335 -1.43 0.44 -17.59
C PHE A 335 -2.37 1.21 -18.50
N LYS A 336 -3.64 0.80 -18.53
CA LYS A 336 -4.67 1.45 -19.35
C LYS A 336 -4.88 2.93 -18.99
N ILE A 337 -4.61 3.33 -17.74
CA ILE A 337 -4.69 4.72 -17.27
C ILE A 337 -3.38 5.47 -17.55
N SER A 338 -2.24 4.81 -17.37
CA SER A 338 -0.91 5.43 -17.53
C SER A 338 -0.49 5.65 -18.99
N SER A 339 -1.09 4.91 -19.92
CA SER A 339 -0.75 4.95 -21.35
C SER A 339 -1.69 5.79 -22.22
N MET A 340 -2.66 6.48 -21.62
CA MET A 340 -3.54 7.37 -22.38
C MET A 340 -2.75 8.56 -22.94
N PRO A 341 -2.96 8.95 -24.22
CA PRO A 341 -2.29 10.11 -24.80
C PRO A 341 -2.47 11.36 -23.93
N LEU A 342 -1.43 12.17 -23.77
CA LEU A 342 -1.45 13.44 -23.02
C LEU A 342 -2.65 14.34 -23.38
N LYS A 343 -3.13 14.29 -24.64
CA LYS A 343 -4.30 15.05 -25.10
C LYS A 343 -5.65 14.52 -24.57
N ALA A 344 -5.76 13.23 -24.25
CA ALA A 344 -6.98 12.63 -23.70
C ALA A 344 -7.17 12.89 -22.19
N ARG A 345 -6.14 13.39 -21.49
CA ARG A 345 -6.13 13.60 -20.04
C ARG A 345 -6.73 14.92 -19.55
N TRP A 346 -7.05 15.86 -20.42
CA TRP A 346 -7.74 17.11 -20.02
C TRP A 346 -9.14 16.90 -19.42
N ARG A 347 -9.67 15.66 -19.43
CA ARG A 347 -10.96 15.29 -18.81
C ARG A 347 -10.86 14.55 -17.46
N ILE A 348 -9.66 14.26 -16.94
CA ILE A 348 -9.50 13.70 -15.59
C ILE A 348 -9.03 14.84 -14.67
N ARG A 349 -9.87 15.15 -13.68
CA ARG A 349 -9.79 16.37 -12.85
C ARG A 349 -8.38 16.65 -12.35
N TYR A 350 -7.89 17.84 -12.71
CA TYR A 350 -6.89 18.57 -11.93
C TYR A 350 -7.31 18.56 -10.46
N VAL A 351 -6.45 18.07 -9.57
CA VAL A 351 -6.48 18.51 -8.18
C VAL A 351 -5.96 19.95 -8.21
N LYS A 352 -6.88 20.91 -8.43
CA LYS A 352 -6.66 22.29 -7.99
C LYS A 352 -6.75 22.23 -6.47
N SER A 353 -5.61 22.20 -5.80
CA SER A 353 -5.53 22.48 -4.37
C SER A 353 -6.03 23.90 -4.14
N PHE A 354 -7.16 24.01 -3.45
CA PHE A 354 -7.49 25.11 -2.55
C PHE A 354 -7.46 24.53 -1.14
#